data_AF-A0A090X0C6-F1
#
_entry.id   AF-A0A090X0C6-F1
#
_cell.length_a   1.000
_cell.length_b   1.000
_cell.length_c   1.000
_cell.angle_alpha   90.00
_cell.angle_beta   90.00
_cell.angle_gamma   90.00
#
_symmetry.space_group_name_H-M   'P 1'
#
loop_
_entity.id
_entity.type
_entity.pdbx_description
1 polymer ?
#
loop_
_entity_poly.entity_id
_entity_poly.type
_entity_poly.pdbx_seq_one_letter_code
_entity_poly.pdbx_strand_id
1 'polypeptide(L)' 'MFFDENADVIAPIRGYQKPTQLELYLKLFKNDDHKDIKTQEDFNEYYKTFKSEFKE' A
#
# COMPACT_ATOMS: atom_id res chain seq x y z
N MET A 1 6.95 8.44 3.75
CA MET A 1 6.89 7.54 4.92
C MET A 1 5.43 7.41 5.27
N PHE A 2 4.94 6.21 5.53
CA PHE A 2 3.55 5.93 5.92
C PHE A 2 3.47 5.74 7.43
N PHE A 3 2.43 6.32 8.02
CA PHE A 3 2.12 6.27 9.44
C PHE A 3 0.70 5.76 9.62
N ASP A 4 0.44 5.09 10.74
CA ASP A 4 -0.91 4.71 11.14
C ASP A 4 -1.61 5.86 11.90
N GLU A 5 -2.83 5.61 12.39
CA GLU A 5 -3.62 6.58 13.16
C GLU A 5 -2.99 6.98 14.50
N ASN A 6 -2.05 6.18 15.03
CA ASN A 6 -1.34 6.41 16.29
C ASN A 6 0.01 7.10 16.07
N ALA A 7 0.32 7.52 14.83
CA ALA A 7 1.62 8.01 14.41
C ALA A 7 2.76 6.98 14.49
N ASP A 8 2.43 5.69 14.55
CA ASP A 8 3.41 4.61 14.43
C ASP A 8 3.83 4.43 12.97
N VAL A 9 5.11 4.10 12.78
CA VAL A 9 5.70 3.95 11.46
C VAL A 9 5.25 2.61 10.85
N ILE A 10 4.52 2.66 9.73
CA ILE A 10 4.15 1.46 8.98
C ILE A 10 5.27 1.09 7.99
N ALA A 11 5.61 2.02 7.09
CA ALA A 11 6.57 1.73 6.02
C ALA A 11 7.31 2.99 5.52
N PRO A 12 8.63 2.92 5.29
CA PRO A 12 9.36 3.98 4.61
C PRO A 12 9.00 4.01 3.11
N ILE A 13 8.84 5.20 2.54
CA ILE A 13 8.77 5.37 1.08
C ILE A 13 10.20 5.56 0.59
N ARG A 14 10.67 4.67 -0.29
CA ARG A 14 12.01 4.76 -0.88
C ARG A 14 11.92 5.33 -2.29
N GLY A 15 12.68 6.39 -2.55
CA GLY A 15 12.79 7.02 -3.86
C GLY A 15 11.50 7.71 -4.34
N TYR A 16 11.48 8.07 -5.61
CA TYR A 16 10.28 8.60 -6.28
C TYR A 16 9.33 7.43 -6.61
N GLN A 17 8.06 7.57 -6.22
CA GLN A 17 7.02 6.60 -6.55
C GLN A 17 5.93 7.26 -7.37
N LYS A 18 5.40 6.53 -8.34
CA LYS A 18 4.31 7.00 -9.19
C LYS A 18 3.02 7.13 -8.37
N PRO A 19 2.08 8.01 -8.76
CA PRO A 19 0.79 8.15 -8.08
C PRO A 19 0.05 6.83 -7.89
N THR A 20 0.10 5.96 -8.90
CA THR A 20 -0.54 4.63 -8.89
C THR A 20 0.08 3.68 -7.86
N GLN A 21 1.39 3.73 -7.68
CA GLN A 21 2.10 2.95 -6.67
C GLN A 21 1.78 3.46 -5.27
N LEU A 22 1.72 4.78 -5.09
CA LEU A 22 1.32 5.39 -3.82
C LEU A 22 -0.12 5.02 -3.47
N GLU A 23 -1.04 5.05 -4.43
CA GLU A 23 -2.45 4.71 -4.22
C GLU A 23 -2.65 3.27 -3.72
N LEU A 24 -1.88 2.32 -4.26
CA LEU A 24 -1.90 0.93 -3.81
C LEU A 24 -1.64 0.84 -2.31
N TYR A 25 -0.54 1.44 -1.84
CA TYR A 25 -0.18 1.44 -0.42
C TYR A 25 -1.17 2.24 0.42
N LEU A 26 -1.67 3.37 -0.08
CA LEU A 26 -2.68 4.17 0.62
C LEU A 26 -3.95 3.37 0.88
N LYS A 27 -4.47 2.66 -0.13
CA LYS A 27 -5.67 1.81 0.02
C LYS A 27 -5.40 0.60 0.92
N LEU A 28 -4.21 0.00 0.78
CA LEU A 28 -3.78 -1.13 1.60
C LEU A 28 -3.74 -0.78 3.10
N PHE A 29 -3.18 0.38 3.45
CA PHE A 29 -3.13 0.82 4.85
C PHE A 29 -4.47 1.34 5.35
N LYS A 30 -5.23 2.04 4.50
CA LYS A 30 -6.56 2.55 4.87
C LYS A 30 -7.53 1.43 5.26
N ASN A 31 -7.48 0.31 4.58
CA ASN A 31 -8.36 -0.83 4.83
C ASN A 31 -7.79 -1.83 5.84
N ASP A 32 -6.60 -1.57 6.39
CA ASP A 32 -5.87 -2.52 7.22
C ASP A 32 -5.50 -3.85 6.53
N ASP A 33 -5.68 -3.97 5.21
CA ASP A 33 -5.39 -5.17 4.40
C ASP A 33 -3.93 -5.66 4.58
N HIS A 34 -3.00 -4.74 4.90
CA HIS A 34 -1.61 -5.08 5.22
C HIS A 34 -1.46 -6.01 6.44
N LYS A 35 -2.45 -6.09 7.34
CA LYS A 35 -2.46 -7.01 8.49
C LYS A 35 -2.72 -8.45 8.07
N ASP A 36 -3.44 -8.64 6.96
CA ASP A 36 -3.80 -9.95 6.41
C ASP A 36 -2.77 -10.46 5.38
N ILE A 37 -2.03 -9.56 4.75
CA ILE A 37 -0.92 -9.91 3.85
C ILE A 37 0.27 -10.39 4.67
N LYS A 38 0.52 -11.71 4.66
CA LYS A 38 1.64 -12.32 5.40
C LYS A 38 2.74 -12.83 4.48
N THR A 39 2.38 -13.11 3.22
CA THR A 39 3.30 -13.64 2.21
C THR A 39 3.41 -12.72 1.01
N GLN A 40 4.47 -12.92 0.23
CA GLN A 40 4.63 -12.21 -1.04
C GLN A 40 3.57 -12.61 -2.07
N GLU A 41 3.01 -13.82 -1.95
CA GLU A 41 1.91 -14.29 -2.80
C GLU A 41 0.62 -13.52 -2.51
N ASP A 42 0.28 -13.29 -1.23
CA ASP A 42 -0.89 -12.49 -0.83
C ASP A 42 -0.79 -11.07 -1.39
N PHE A 43 0.41 -10.46 -1.31
CA PHE A 43 0.64 -9.13 -1.86
C PHE A 43 0.52 -9.12 -3.39
N ASN A 44 1.02 -10.14 -4.07
CA ASN A 44 0.91 -10.24 -5.52
C ASN A 44 -0.55 -10.41 -5.97
N GLU A 45 -1.36 -11.14 -5.20
CA GLU A 45 -2.80 -11.27 -5.49
C GLU A 45 -3.53 -9.94 -5.27
N TYR A 46 -3.26 -9.26 -4.15
CA TYR A 46 -3.76 -7.92 -3.88
C TYR A 46 -3.37 -6.94 -5.00
N TYR A 47 -2.11 -6.97 -5.43
CA TYR A 47 -1.62 -6.14 -6.53
C TYR A 47 -2.29 -6.43 -7.87
N LYS A 48 -2.53 -7.71 -8.20
CA LYS A 48 -3.18 -8.12 -9.46
C LYS A 48 -4.65 -7.71 -9.51
N THR A 49 -5.33 -7.74 -8.37
CA THR A 49 -6.74 -7.34 -8.26
C THR A 49 -6.91 -5.83 -8.10
N PHE A 50 -5.85 -5.12 -7.71
CA PHE A 50 -5.85 -3.69 -7.52
C PHE A 50 -6.11 -2.94 -8.83
N LYS A 51 -7.15 -2.11 -8.82
CA LYS A 51 -7.43 -1.13 -9.87
C LYS A 51 -7.14 0.27 -9.34
N SER A 52 -6.11 0.87 -9.89
CA SER A 52 -5.72 2.26 -9.59
C SER A 52 -6.74 3.22 -10.20
N GLU A 53 -7.16 4.20 -9.41
CA GLU A 53 -8.01 5.32 -9.85
C GLU A 53 -7.19 6.59 -10.09
N PHE A 54 -5.95 6.64 -9.56
CA PHE A 54 -5.04 7.74 -9.78
C PHE A 54 -4.46 7.66 -11.18
N LYS A 55 -4.36 8.81 -11.84
CA LYS A 55 -3.67 8.94 -13.12
C LYS A 55 -2.20 9.28 -12.88
N GLU A 56 -1.32 8.80 -13.76
CA GLU A 56 0.11 9.18 -13.78
C GLU A 56 0.30 10.67 -14.07
#